data_AF-A0A1X0UIE9-F1
#
_entry.id   AF-A0A1X0UIE9-F1
#
_cell.length_a   1.000
_cell.length_b   1.000
_cell.length_c   1.000
_cell.angle_alpha   90.00
_cell.angle_beta   90.00
_cell.angle_gamma   90.00
#
_symmetry.space_group_name_H-M   'P 1'
#
loop_
_entity.id
_entity.type
_entity.pdbx_description
1 polymer ?
#
loop_
_entity_poly.entity_id
_entity_poly.type
_entity_poly.pdbx_seq_one_letter_code
_entity_poly.pdbx_strand_id
1 'polypeptide(L)'
;MTRYLSAEALVAINAEHGGAGAGVADLAGIESAAHRPQTEAFGAEIYPDIWSKAAAYIHSLASTQYFTDGNKRTAWLAAMTFLTLNGHRMPRIADADSEALVRCVAGNLFASDSEPDRTIEVAADWIQTRYGQLNRVGPAIDPRLEFVQLCYHYEVDQGQAVYSIANAGFDILSTPNGFPHPGDFFMLGRIHWRPVDIGRSHTLTTTVIALDGTKRVNRAQKSETLSGLPMLESDKWQYPNGIVPWTFVTDIDAVFLEAGEYVIRLDIDGECAAEQALTVVQFGAAPPDIQLLHPSS
;
A
#
# COMPACT_ATOMS: atom_id res chain seq x y z
N MET A 1 -21.59 6.12 9.49
CA MET A 1 -22.21 5.02 10.24
C MET A 1 -21.85 3.72 9.54
N THR A 2 -21.31 2.74 10.26
CA THR A 2 -20.88 1.45 9.68
C THR A 2 -22.10 0.61 9.33
N ARG A 3 -22.09 0.01 8.14
CA ARG A 3 -23.14 -0.89 7.64
C ARG A 3 -22.67 -2.33 7.77
N TYR A 4 -23.46 -3.18 8.42
CA TYR A 4 -23.12 -4.57 8.70
C TYR A 4 -23.90 -5.53 7.78
N LEU A 5 -23.35 -6.73 7.59
CA LEU A 5 -24.06 -7.82 6.89
C LEU A 5 -25.02 -8.51 7.85
N SER A 6 -26.23 -8.81 7.37
CA SER A 6 -27.18 -9.64 8.10
C SER A 6 -26.87 -11.13 7.92
N ALA A 7 -27.45 -11.98 8.78
CA ALA A 7 -27.32 -13.43 8.62
C ALA A 7 -27.84 -13.92 7.26
N GLU A 8 -28.95 -13.34 6.77
CA GLU A 8 -29.49 -13.66 5.45
C GLU A 8 -28.50 -13.34 4.32
N ALA A 9 -27.78 -12.22 4.44
CA ALA A 9 -26.73 -11.88 3.49
C ALA A 9 -25.58 -12.91 3.51
N LEU A 10 -25.18 -13.39 4.69
CA LEU A 10 -24.17 -14.45 4.81
C LEU A 10 -24.65 -15.77 4.20
N VAL A 11 -25.91 -16.14 4.42
CA VAL A 11 -26.53 -17.32 3.80
C VAL A 11 -26.59 -17.18 2.27
N ALA A 12 -26.94 -16.00 1.76
CA ALA A 12 -26.97 -15.74 0.33
C ALA A 12 -25.58 -15.87 -0.30
N ILE A 13 -24.54 -15.31 0.33
CA ILE A 13 -23.14 -15.47 -0.12
C ILE A 13 -22.74 -16.94 -0.16
N ASN A 14 -23.09 -17.74 0.86
CA ASN A 14 -22.80 -19.17 0.86
C ASN A 14 -23.57 -19.92 -0.23
N ALA A 15 -24.86 -19.62 -0.41
CA ALA A 15 -25.68 -20.27 -1.43
C ALA A 15 -25.13 -20.03 -2.85
N GLU A 16 -24.60 -18.85 -3.12
CA GLU A 16 -24.05 -18.49 -4.42
C GLU A 16 -22.62 -19.01 -4.65
N HIS A 17 -21.78 -19.02 -3.60
CA HIS A 17 -20.33 -19.27 -3.75
C HIS A 17 -19.78 -20.46 -2.95
N GLY A 18 -20.62 -21.14 -2.16
CA GLY A 18 -20.28 -22.29 -1.33
C GLY A 18 -20.07 -23.58 -2.12
N GLY A 19 -20.45 -23.62 -3.39
CA GLY A 19 -20.29 -24.79 -4.27
C GLY A 19 -21.39 -25.83 -4.07
N ALA A 20 -21.17 -27.05 -4.57
CA ALA A 20 -22.20 -28.09 -4.62
C ALA A 20 -22.70 -28.56 -3.24
N GLY A 21 -21.92 -28.35 -2.17
CA GLY A 21 -22.27 -28.69 -0.79
C GLY A 21 -22.77 -27.50 0.04
N ALA A 22 -23.05 -26.34 -0.58
CA ALA A 22 -23.53 -25.16 0.13
C ALA A 22 -24.82 -25.46 0.92
N GLY A 23 -24.94 -24.89 2.12
CA GLY A 23 -26.06 -25.17 3.01
C GLY A 23 -25.82 -24.65 4.41
N VAL A 24 -26.91 -24.37 5.12
CA VAL A 24 -26.87 -23.93 6.52
C VAL A 24 -26.77 -25.18 7.42
N ALA A 25 -25.72 -25.25 8.23
CA ALA A 25 -25.56 -26.27 9.26
C ALA A 25 -25.99 -25.76 10.65
N ASP A 26 -25.69 -24.49 10.94
CA ASP A 26 -26.04 -23.83 12.21
C ASP A 26 -26.44 -22.37 11.96
N LEU A 27 -27.74 -22.09 11.99
CA LEU A 27 -28.26 -20.73 11.79
C LEU A 27 -27.91 -19.80 12.94
N ALA A 28 -27.94 -20.28 14.19
CA ALA A 28 -27.62 -19.46 15.36
C ALA A 28 -26.14 -19.05 15.37
N GLY A 29 -25.26 -19.95 14.91
CA GLY A 29 -23.85 -19.64 14.66
C GLY A 29 -23.65 -18.55 13.61
N ILE A 30 -24.41 -18.59 12.50
CA ILE A 30 -24.37 -17.56 11.46
C ILE A 30 -24.87 -16.21 12.00
N GLU A 31 -25.96 -16.20 12.78
CA GLU A 31 -26.46 -14.99 13.44
C GLU A 31 -25.43 -14.39 14.39
N SER A 32 -24.73 -15.22 15.16
CA SER A 32 -23.63 -14.78 16.02
C SER A 32 -22.48 -14.18 15.20
N ALA A 33 -22.10 -14.82 14.09
CA ALA A 33 -21.06 -14.30 13.20
C ALA A 33 -21.45 -12.94 12.57
N ALA A 34 -22.73 -12.74 12.23
CA ALA A 34 -23.24 -11.47 11.71
C ALA A 34 -23.13 -10.31 12.72
N HIS A 35 -23.33 -10.60 14.01
CA HIS A 35 -23.25 -9.62 15.08
C HIS A 35 -21.83 -9.40 15.62
N ARG A 36 -20.91 -10.36 15.46
CA ARG A 36 -19.56 -10.29 16.03
C ARG A 36 -18.80 -8.97 15.75
N PRO A 37 -18.82 -8.37 14.55
CA PRO A 37 -18.14 -7.10 14.30
C PRO A 37 -18.68 -5.92 15.10
N GLN A 38 -19.85 -6.07 15.74
CA GLN A 38 -20.53 -5.07 16.56
C GLN A 38 -20.36 -5.34 18.06
N THR A 39 -19.55 -6.32 18.44
CA THR A 39 -19.40 -6.68 19.85
C THR A 39 -18.73 -5.57 20.65
N GLU A 40 -19.32 -5.25 21.79
CA GLU A 40 -18.80 -4.31 22.77
C GLU A 40 -18.45 -5.04 24.08
N ALA A 41 -17.38 -4.61 24.73
CA ALA A 41 -17.01 -5.03 26.07
C ALA A 41 -16.60 -3.81 26.90
N PHE A 42 -17.08 -3.73 28.15
CA PHE A 42 -16.78 -2.62 29.07
C PHE A 42 -17.08 -1.21 28.49
N GLY A 43 -18.08 -1.11 27.61
CA GLY A 43 -18.48 0.15 26.98
C GLY A 43 -17.59 0.59 25.81
N ALA A 44 -16.72 -0.29 25.31
CA ALA A 44 -15.90 -0.04 24.12
C ALA A 44 -16.11 -1.15 23.07
N GLU A 45 -16.08 -0.79 21.79
CA GLU A 45 -16.08 -1.76 20.70
C GLU A 45 -14.81 -2.62 20.76
N ILE A 46 -14.97 -3.95 20.66
CA ILE A 46 -13.83 -4.88 20.60
C ILE A 46 -13.06 -4.71 19.28
N TYR A 47 -13.77 -4.37 18.20
CA TYR A 47 -13.22 -4.19 16.86
C TYR A 47 -13.42 -2.71 16.48
N PRO A 48 -12.49 -1.80 16.82
CA PRO A 48 -12.73 -0.35 16.73
C PRO A 48 -12.71 0.20 15.31
N ASP A 49 -12.09 -0.49 14.36
CA ASP A 49 -11.88 -0.03 12.98
C ASP A 49 -12.51 -0.97 11.93
N ILE A 50 -12.58 -0.52 10.68
CA ILE A 50 -13.23 -1.28 9.60
C ILE A 50 -12.49 -2.58 9.24
N TRP A 51 -11.17 -2.64 9.45
CA TRP A 51 -10.34 -3.79 9.14
C TRP A 51 -10.47 -4.87 10.20
N SER A 52 -10.47 -4.50 11.48
CA SER A 52 -10.74 -5.42 12.58
C SER A 52 -12.17 -5.98 12.53
N LYS A 53 -13.15 -5.17 12.10
CA LYS A 53 -14.52 -5.64 11.81
C LYS A 53 -14.58 -6.64 10.65
N ALA A 54 -13.84 -6.39 9.57
CA ALA A 54 -13.73 -7.34 8.45
C ALA A 54 -13.02 -8.64 8.87
N ALA A 55 -11.95 -8.54 9.66
CA ALA A 55 -11.23 -9.68 10.20
C ALA A 55 -12.11 -10.53 11.14
N ALA A 56 -13.00 -9.89 11.92
CA ALA A 56 -13.97 -10.60 12.75
C ALA A 56 -14.96 -11.46 11.92
N TYR A 57 -15.38 -11.01 10.74
CA TYR A 57 -16.14 -11.84 9.79
C TYR A 57 -15.32 -13.04 9.30
N ILE A 58 -14.06 -12.82 8.90
CA ILE A 58 -13.19 -13.92 8.44
C ILE A 58 -13.04 -14.95 9.56
N HIS A 59 -12.68 -14.50 10.76
CA HIS A 59 -12.43 -15.38 11.89
C HIS A 59 -13.68 -16.17 12.28
N SER A 60 -14.83 -15.51 12.48
CA SER A 60 -16.07 -16.17 12.92
C SER A 60 -16.61 -17.22 11.95
N LEU A 61 -16.39 -17.03 10.64
CA LEU A 61 -16.90 -17.93 9.61
C LEU A 61 -15.87 -18.97 9.15
N ALA A 62 -14.57 -18.63 9.12
CA ALA A 62 -13.54 -19.53 8.61
C ALA A 62 -13.08 -20.58 9.64
N SER A 63 -13.14 -20.23 10.93
CA SER A 63 -12.73 -21.10 12.06
C SER A 63 -13.84 -22.02 12.56
N THR A 64 -15.04 -21.93 11.99
CA THR A 64 -16.24 -22.67 12.41
C THR A 64 -16.77 -23.55 11.27
N GLN A 65 -17.86 -24.28 11.54
CA GLN A 65 -18.56 -25.12 10.56
C GLN A 65 -20.05 -24.77 10.51
N TYR A 66 -20.37 -23.47 10.49
CA TYR A 66 -21.77 -23.02 10.49
C TYR A 66 -22.49 -23.26 9.15
N PHE A 67 -21.73 -23.42 8.07
CA PHE A 67 -22.22 -23.93 6.79
C PHE A 67 -21.77 -25.38 6.56
N THR A 68 -22.54 -26.14 5.78
CA THR A 68 -22.21 -27.53 5.40
C THR A 68 -20.95 -27.61 4.54
N ASP A 69 -20.76 -26.65 3.64
CA ASP A 69 -19.52 -26.44 2.88
C ASP A 69 -19.35 -24.95 2.59
N GLY A 70 -18.14 -24.55 2.19
CA GLY A 70 -17.87 -23.19 1.73
C GLY A 70 -17.61 -22.19 2.85
N ASN A 71 -17.45 -22.62 4.10
CA ASN A 71 -17.17 -21.74 5.25
C ASN A 71 -16.07 -20.71 4.97
N LYS A 72 -14.89 -21.15 4.52
CA LYS A 72 -13.74 -20.29 4.19
C LYS A 72 -14.00 -19.32 3.03
N ARG A 73 -14.69 -19.78 1.98
CA ARG A 73 -15.06 -18.95 0.82
C ARG A 73 -16.07 -17.88 1.23
N THR A 74 -17.05 -18.26 2.03
CA THR A 74 -18.07 -17.36 2.59
C THR A 74 -17.44 -16.33 3.52
N ALA A 75 -16.49 -16.74 4.36
CA ALA A 75 -15.75 -15.87 5.26
C ALA A 75 -15.01 -14.75 4.52
N TRP A 76 -14.28 -15.12 3.47
CA TRP A 76 -13.58 -14.16 2.60
C TRP A 76 -14.56 -13.18 1.94
N LEU A 77 -15.59 -13.71 1.28
CA LEU A 77 -16.56 -12.89 0.55
C LEU A 77 -17.40 -12.00 1.47
N ALA A 78 -17.73 -12.46 2.68
CA ALA A 78 -18.40 -11.64 3.70
C ALA A 78 -17.52 -10.44 4.08
N ALA A 79 -16.24 -10.65 4.36
CA ALA A 79 -15.32 -9.56 4.67
C ALA A 79 -15.19 -8.57 3.50
N MET A 80 -15.01 -9.05 2.26
CA MET A 80 -14.90 -8.19 1.07
C MET A 80 -16.20 -7.42 0.77
N THR A 81 -17.35 -8.06 0.95
CA THR A 81 -18.66 -7.43 0.77
C THR A 81 -18.91 -6.37 1.83
N PHE A 82 -18.57 -6.66 3.09
CA PHE A 82 -18.64 -5.71 4.19
C PHE A 82 -17.77 -4.47 3.92
N LEU A 83 -16.51 -4.66 3.51
CA LEU A 83 -15.62 -3.54 3.17
C LEU A 83 -16.18 -2.70 2.02
N THR A 84 -16.65 -3.36 0.96
CA THR A 84 -17.27 -2.69 -0.21
C THR A 84 -18.53 -1.90 0.18
N LEU A 85 -19.39 -2.46 1.03
CA LEU A 85 -20.60 -1.83 1.54
C LEU A 85 -20.30 -0.53 2.32
N ASN A 86 -19.11 -0.45 2.92
CA ASN A 86 -18.62 0.69 3.69
C ASN A 86 -17.67 1.59 2.90
N GLY A 87 -17.58 1.44 1.57
CA GLY A 87 -16.79 2.31 0.70
C GLY A 87 -15.31 1.92 0.55
N HIS A 88 -14.89 0.80 1.11
CA HIS A 88 -13.52 0.28 1.03
C HIS A 88 -13.44 -0.87 0.03
N ARG A 89 -13.47 -0.56 -1.27
CA ARG A 89 -13.33 -1.59 -2.31
C ARG A 89 -11.87 -2.08 -2.35
N MET A 90 -11.65 -3.34 -2.02
CA MET A 90 -10.32 -3.96 -2.07
C MET A 90 -9.82 -4.08 -3.52
N PRO A 91 -8.50 -4.00 -3.75
CA PRO A 91 -7.92 -4.34 -5.05
C PRO A 91 -8.17 -5.80 -5.40
N ARG A 92 -7.84 -6.16 -6.65
CA ARG A 92 -7.72 -7.58 -7.00
C ARG A 92 -6.62 -8.20 -6.14
N ILE A 93 -7.00 -9.16 -5.31
CA ILE A 93 -6.11 -9.99 -4.51
C ILE A 93 -5.97 -11.32 -5.23
N ALA A 94 -4.73 -11.83 -5.34
CA ALA A 94 -4.50 -13.14 -5.93
C ALA A 94 -5.18 -14.23 -5.07
N ASP A 95 -5.77 -15.23 -5.71
CA ASP A 95 -6.52 -16.29 -5.00
C ASP A 95 -5.64 -16.98 -3.95
N ALA A 96 -4.38 -17.28 -4.30
CA ALA A 96 -3.40 -17.89 -3.39
C ALA A 96 -3.15 -17.05 -2.12
N ASP A 97 -3.09 -15.72 -2.25
CA ASP A 97 -2.87 -14.82 -1.12
C ASP A 97 -4.09 -14.78 -0.19
N SER A 98 -5.28 -14.67 -0.77
CA SER A 98 -6.53 -14.70 0.01
C SER A 98 -6.75 -16.05 0.70
N GLU A 99 -6.44 -17.16 0.00
CA GLU A 99 -6.56 -18.50 0.54
C GLU A 99 -5.57 -18.72 1.70
N ALA A 100 -4.32 -18.27 1.55
CA ALA A 100 -3.32 -18.36 2.59
C ALA A 100 -3.77 -17.63 3.88
N LEU A 101 -4.25 -16.39 3.75
CA LEU A 101 -4.77 -15.63 4.88
C LEU A 101 -5.91 -16.40 5.58
N VAL A 102 -6.95 -16.79 4.82
CA VAL A 102 -8.14 -17.43 5.39
C VAL A 102 -7.78 -18.76 6.05
N ARG A 103 -6.82 -19.51 5.51
CA ARG A 103 -6.32 -20.74 6.13
C ARG A 103 -5.59 -20.47 7.44
N CYS A 104 -4.74 -19.44 7.50
CA CYS A 104 -4.05 -19.06 8.73
C CYS A 104 -5.05 -18.64 9.82
N VAL A 105 -6.07 -17.87 9.43
CA VAL A 105 -7.14 -17.46 10.34
C VAL A 105 -7.97 -18.66 10.82
N ALA A 106 -8.37 -19.54 9.90
CA ALA A 106 -9.12 -20.76 10.24
C ALA A 106 -8.36 -21.70 11.17
N GLY A 107 -7.03 -21.77 11.02
CA GLY A 107 -6.15 -22.56 11.89
C GLY A 107 -5.82 -21.88 13.22
N ASN A 108 -6.29 -20.65 13.44
CA ASN A 108 -5.97 -19.82 14.60
C ASN A 108 -4.45 -19.73 14.88
N LEU A 109 -3.65 -19.62 13.82
CA LEU A 109 -2.20 -19.87 13.88
C LEU A 109 -1.38 -18.83 14.66
N PHE A 110 -1.95 -17.66 14.97
CA PHE A 110 -1.24 -16.57 15.62
C PHE A 110 -1.64 -16.38 17.09
N ALA A 111 -2.74 -16.98 17.53
CA ALA A 111 -3.21 -16.84 18.89
C ALA A 111 -2.32 -17.61 19.88
N SER A 112 -2.17 -17.05 21.08
CA SER A 112 -1.53 -17.69 22.23
C SER A 112 -2.39 -17.48 23.47
N ASP A 113 -2.09 -18.17 24.57
CA ASP A 113 -2.81 -17.99 25.85
C ASP A 113 -2.74 -16.53 26.35
N SER A 114 -1.63 -15.84 26.07
CA SER A 114 -1.45 -14.43 26.41
C SER A 114 -2.06 -13.46 25.40
N GLU A 115 -2.33 -13.90 24.17
CA GLU A 115 -2.83 -13.08 23.07
C GLU A 115 -3.92 -13.83 22.29
N PRO A 116 -5.11 -14.03 22.87
CA PRO A 116 -6.16 -14.86 22.28
C PRO A 116 -6.74 -14.28 20.98
N ASP A 117 -6.69 -12.95 20.81
CA ASP A 117 -7.25 -12.26 19.64
C ASP A 117 -6.20 -11.96 18.54
N ARG A 118 -4.95 -12.41 18.71
CA ARG A 118 -3.84 -12.08 17.80
C ARG A 118 -4.10 -12.45 16.35
N THR A 119 -4.83 -13.55 16.12
CA THR A 119 -5.22 -13.98 14.77
C THR A 119 -6.10 -12.94 14.06
N ILE A 120 -7.01 -12.28 14.80
CA ILE A 120 -7.89 -11.25 14.24
C ILE A 120 -7.09 -9.98 13.94
N GLU A 121 -6.20 -9.58 14.85
CA GLU A 121 -5.30 -8.42 14.66
C GLU A 121 -4.43 -8.58 13.41
N VAL A 122 -3.77 -9.74 13.26
CA VAL A 122 -2.92 -10.02 12.09
C VAL A 122 -3.74 -10.00 10.80
N ALA A 123 -4.98 -10.51 10.83
CA ALA A 123 -5.84 -10.45 9.67
C ALA A 123 -6.29 -9.02 9.32
N ALA A 124 -6.59 -8.20 10.34
CA ALA A 124 -6.91 -6.79 10.16
C ALA A 124 -5.75 -6.02 9.53
N ASP A 125 -4.55 -6.19 10.07
CA ASP A 125 -3.31 -5.59 9.55
C ASP A 125 -3.05 -5.99 8.11
N TRP A 126 -3.25 -7.27 7.78
CA TRP A 126 -3.08 -7.77 6.42
C TRP A 126 -4.07 -7.11 5.47
N ILE A 127 -5.36 -7.03 5.83
CA ILE A 127 -6.40 -6.40 5.00
C ILE A 127 -6.07 -4.92 4.80
N GLN A 128 -5.75 -4.20 5.88
CA GLN A 128 -5.38 -2.80 5.83
C GLN A 128 -4.16 -2.57 4.94
N THR A 129 -3.14 -3.43 5.04
CA THR A 129 -1.93 -3.36 4.22
C THR A 129 -2.26 -3.54 2.74
N ARG A 130 -3.08 -4.54 2.39
CA ARG A 130 -3.51 -4.77 1.00
C ARG A 130 -4.41 -3.66 0.46
N TYR A 131 -5.23 -3.05 1.31
CA TYR A 131 -5.99 -1.86 0.93
C TYR A 131 -5.08 -0.65 0.68
N GLY A 132 -4.12 -0.41 1.59
CA GLY A 132 -3.14 0.67 1.47
C GLY A 132 -2.21 0.54 0.26
N GLN A 133 -2.02 -0.69 -0.27
CA GLN A 133 -1.32 -0.92 -1.54
C GLN A 133 -2.01 -0.28 -2.76
N LEU A 134 -3.30 0.12 -2.71
CA LEU A 134 -3.93 0.93 -3.76
C LEU A 134 -3.63 2.44 -3.66
N ASN A 135 -3.15 2.93 -2.52
CA ASN A 135 -2.54 4.26 -2.45
C ASN A 135 -1.10 4.24 -3.01
N ARG A 136 -0.62 3.06 -3.47
CA ARG A 136 0.67 2.96 -4.14
C ARG A 136 0.56 3.25 -5.62
N VAL A 137 1.14 4.38 -6.02
CA VAL A 137 1.27 4.79 -7.41
C VAL A 137 2.76 4.84 -7.74
N GLY A 138 3.17 4.16 -8.82
CA GLY A 138 4.48 4.32 -9.43
C GLY A 138 5.59 3.33 -8.98
N PRO A 139 6.86 3.75 -8.98
CA PRO A 139 8.09 2.94 -8.99
C PRO A 139 8.50 2.31 -7.64
N ALA A 140 7.65 2.37 -6.61
CA ALA A 140 8.01 2.01 -5.24
C ALA A 140 8.16 0.49 -5.04
N ILE A 141 9.29 0.08 -4.45
CA ILE A 141 9.65 -1.30 -4.09
C ILE A 141 9.54 -1.53 -2.57
N ASP A 142 10.04 -0.60 -1.75
CA ASP A 142 9.96 -0.70 -0.28
C ASP A 142 8.48 -0.63 0.16
N PRO A 143 7.99 -1.59 0.96
CA PRO A 143 6.59 -1.61 1.39
C PRO A 143 6.17 -0.43 2.26
N ARG A 144 7.11 0.35 2.80
CA ARG A 144 6.84 1.58 3.53
C ARG A 144 6.55 2.76 2.60
N LEU A 145 7.00 2.73 1.35
CA LEU A 145 6.75 3.82 0.40
C LEU A 145 5.31 3.76 -0.14
N GLU A 146 4.56 4.84 0.08
CA GLU A 146 3.26 5.09 -0.50
C GLU A 146 3.42 5.46 -1.98
N PHE A 147 4.23 6.45 -2.31
CA PHE A 147 4.56 6.75 -3.70
C PHE A 147 5.96 7.33 -3.79
N VAL A 148 6.52 7.29 -5.00
CA VAL A 148 7.72 8.02 -5.42
C VAL A 148 7.48 8.51 -6.85
N GLN A 149 7.91 9.71 -7.18
CA GLN A 149 7.81 10.26 -8.53
C GLN A 149 8.85 11.36 -8.77
N LEU A 150 9.15 11.63 -10.03
CA LEU A 150 9.98 12.78 -10.40
C LEU A 150 9.13 14.06 -10.47
N CYS A 151 9.70 15.19 -10.08
CA CYS A 151 9.11 16.51 -10.25
C CYS A 151 10.17 17.57 -10.56
N TYR A 152 9.79 18.63 -11.29
CA TYR A 152 10.73 19.71 -11.66
C TYR A 152 10.84 20.81 -10.61
N HIS A 153 9.79 21.00 -9.81
CA HIS A 153 9.73 22.12 -8.88
C HIS A 153 8.94 21.71 -7.64
N TYR A 154 9.42 22.14 -6.48
CA TYR A 154 8.70 22.06 -5.23
C TYR A 154 8.93 23.37 -4.45
N GLU A 155 7.86 23.91 -3.86
CA GLU A 155 7.94 25.01 -2.89
C GLU A 155 7.44 24.54 -1.54
N VAL A 156 8.12 24.95 -0.47
CA VAL A 156 7.73 24.66 0.92
C VAL A 156 7.13 25.93 1.52
N ASP A 157 5.82 25.94 1.79
CA ASP A 157 5.16 27.09 2.42
C ASP A 157 5.20 27.02 3.96
N GLN A 158 5.62 28.11 4.59
CA GLN A 158 5.54 28.39 6.05
C GLN A 158 5.86 27.22 7.01
N GLY A 159 6.91 26.43 6.77
CA GLY A 159 7.39 25.43 7.73
C GLY A 159 6.38 24.33 8.07
N GLN A 160 5.31 24.20 7.29
CA GLN A 160 4.36 23.10 7.30
C GLN A 160 4.44 22.42 5.93
N ALA A 161 4.24 21.11 5.87
CA ALA A 161 4.46 20.25 4.71
C ALA A 161 3.47 20.46 3.55
N VAL A 162 3.30 21.71 3.09
CA VAL A 162 2.55 22.05 1.88
C VAL A 162 3.56 22.21 0.76
N TYR A 163 3.59 21.22 -0.13
CA TYR A 163 4.41 21.23 -1.32
C TYR A 163 3.57 21.67 -2.52
N SER A 164 3.91 22.82 -3.12
CA SER A 164 3.39 23.18 -4.45
C SER A 164 4.25 22.52 -5.50
N ILE A 165 3.68 21.59 -6.28
CA ILE A 165 4.43 20.76 -7.22
C ILE A 165 3.98 21.07 -8.65
N ALA A 166 4.93 21.29 -9.55
CA ALA A 166 4.69 21.41 -10.98
C ALA A 166 5.29 20.22 -11.72
N ASN A 167 4.57 19.72 -12.74
CA ASN A 167 5.02 18.64 -13.63
C ASN A 167 5.49 17.38 -12.88
N ALA A 168 4.70 16.91 -11.91
CA ALA A 168 4.96 15.66 -11.19
C ALA A 168 4.66 14.43 -12.06
N GLY A 169 5.41 13.35 -11.85
CA GLY A 169 5.17 12.06 -12.50
C GLY A 169 5.68 11.99 -13.95
N PHE A 170 6.60 12.87 -14.34
CA PHE A 170 7.23 12.77 -15.66
C PHE A 170 8.22 11.60 -15.69
N ASP A 171 8.32 10.98 -16.86
CA ASP A 171 9.25 9.90 -17.19
C ASP A 171 10.08 10.24 -18.44
N ILE A 172 9.91 11.43 -19.01
CA ILE A 172 10.68 11.95 -20.14
C ILE A 172 11.31 13.30 -19.76
N LEU A 173 12.64 13.40 -19.89
CA LEU A 173 13.41 14.63 -19.79
C LEU A 173 13.88 15.06 -21.18
N SER A 174 13.33 16.16 -21.68
CA SER A 174 13.77 16.76 -22.94
C SER A 174 14.90 17.75 -22.69
N THR A 175 15.98 17.68 -23.47
CA THR A 175 17.17 18.55 -23.35
C THR A 175 17.20 19.59 -24.48
N PRO A 176 16.75 20.85 -24.26
CA PRO A 176 16.64 21.86 -25.32
C PRO A 176 18.00 22.32 -25.85
N ASN A 177 19.00 22.36 -24.97
CA ASN A 177 20.34 22.83 -25.27
C ASN A 177 21.32 21.66 -25.56
N GLY A 178 20.80 20.44 -25.73
CA GLY A 178 21.61 19.23 -25.88
C GLY A 178 22.35 18.85 -24.59
N PHE A 179 23.52 18.23 -24.76
CA PHE A 179 24.34 17.69 -23.67
C PHE A 179 25.69 18.43 -23.57
N PRO A 180 26.29 18.54 -22.36
CA PRO A 180 25.83 18.03 -21.07
C PRO A 180 24.58 18.75 -20.55
N HIS A 181 23.65 17.99 -19.96
CA HIS A 181 22.40 18.52 -19.42
C HIS A 181 22.30 18.24 -17.91
N PRO A 182 22.16 19.27 -17.06
CA PRO A 182 21.94 19.06 -15.63
C PRO A 182 20.53 18.52 -15.39
N GLY A 183 20.41 17.54 -14.50
CA GLY A 183 19.14 16.99 -14.05
C GLY A 183 18.50 17.90 -13.00
N ASP A 184 18.12 19.12 -13.34
CA ASP A 184 17.52 20.06 -12.38
C ASP A 184 16.06 19.66 -12.05
N PHE A 185 15.91 18.50 -11.40
CA PHE A 185 14.65 17.90 -10.96
C PHE A 185 14.88 17.07 -9.69
N PHE A 186 13.79 16.62 -9.09
CA PHE A 186 13.77 16.04 -7.76
C PHE A 186 13.02 14.73 -7.76
N MET A 187 13.31 13.90 -6.77
CA MET A 187 12.48 12.75 -6.43
C MET A 187 11.66 13.07 -5.19
N LEU A 188 10.34 13.08 -5.37
CA LEU A 188 9.35 13.29 -4.34
C LEU A 188 8.75 11.95 -3.95
N GLY A 189 8.67 11.65 -2.67
CA GLY A 189 8.00 10.46 -2.19
C GLY A 189 7.28 10.65 -0.87
N ARG A 190 6.46 9.66 -0.52
CA ARG A 190 5.78 9.59 0.77
C ARG A 190 6.01 8.23 1.42
N ILE A 191 6.43 8.22 2.67
CA ILE A 191 6.82 7.01 3.40
C ILE A 191 6.05 6.85 4.73
N HIS A 192 5.64 5.62 5.00
CA HIS A 192 5.02 5.17 6.24
C HIS A 192 6.06 4.52 7.14
N TRP A 193 6.53 5.26 8.14
CA TRP A 193 7.49 4.74 9.11
C TRP A 193 6.82 3.79 10.10
N ARG A 194 7.55 2.75 10.53
CA ARG A 194 7.12 1.87 11.63
C ARG A 194 7.60 2.44 12.96
N PRO A 195 7.03 2.03 14.11
CA PRO A 195 7.50 2.47 15.42
C PRO A 195 9.02 2.27 15.64
N VAL A 196 9.58 1.15 15.15
CA VAL A 196 11.02 0.85 15.22
C VAL A 196 11.89 1.78 14.35
N ASP A 197 11.29 2.45 13.39
CA ASP A 197 11.98 3.40 12.51
C ASP A 197 12.04 4.82 13.12
N ILE A 198 11.28 5.11 14.19
CA ILE A 198 11.22 6.45 14.80
C ILE A 198 12.41 6.70 15.72
N GLY A 199 12.89 7.95 15.76
CA GLY A 199 13.97 8.39 16.66
C GLY A 199 15.39 8.04 16.19
N ARG A 200 15.53 7.36 15.04
CA ARG A 200 16.82 7.15 14.36
C ARG A 200 16.93 8.02 13.12
N SER A 201 18.17 8.26 12.69
CA SER A 201 18.43 8.90 11.40
C SER A 201 18.39 7.86 10.29
N HIS A 202 17.87 8.26 9.14
CA HIS A 202 17.76 7.44 7.94
C HIS A 202 18.53 8.08 6.80
N THR A 203 19.16 7.27 5.94
CA THR A 203 19.87 7.78 4.77
C THR A 203 19.07 7.49 3.52
N LEU A 204 18.69 8.53 2.78
CA LEU A 204 18.17 8.42 1.43
C LEU A 204 19.31 8.57 0.44
N THR A 205 19.37 7.70 -0.56
CA THR A 205 20.36 7.80 -1.64
C THR A 205 19.68 7.70 -2.99
N THR A 206 19.84 8.72 -3.83
CA THR A 206 19.40 8.68 -5.22
C THR A 206 20.57 8.30 -6.11
N THR A 207 20.33 7.38 -7.04
CA THR A 207 21.34 6.93 -8.01
C THR A 207 20.74 6.91 -9.41
N VAL A 208 21.39 7.59 -10.35
CA VAL A 208 21.05 7.59 -11.77
C VAL A 208 21.86 6.51 -12.47
N ILE A 209 21.18 5.51 -13.02
CA ILE A 209 21.76 4.33 -13.65
C ILE A 209 21.40 4.36 -15.13
N ALA A 210 22.39 4.30 -16.02
CA ALA A 210 22.14 4.10 -17.45
C ALA A 210 21.82 2.63 -17.73
N LEU A 211 20.71 2.34 -18.44
CA LEU A 211 20.27 0.96 -18.69
C LEU A 211 21.18 0.18 -19.63
N ASP A 212 21.83 0.84 -20.58
CA ASP A 212 22.78 0.18 -21.49
C ASP A 212 24.18 -0.03 -20.88
N GLY A 213 24.40 0.42 -19.63
CA GLY A 213 25.65 0.25 -18.89
C GLY A 213 26.89 0.93 -19.50
N THR A 214 26.75 1.66 -20.62
CA THR A 214 27.86 2.29 -21.35
C THR A 214 27.77 3.81 -21.34
N LYS A 215 26.56 4.35 -21.17
CA LYS A 215 26.35 5.80 -21.14
C LYS A 215 26.91 6.45 -19.89
N ARG A 216 27.47 7.65 -20.07
CA ARG A 216 28.13 8.38 -19.00
C ARG A 216 27.18 9.37 -18.32
N VAL A 217 27.11 9.30 -17.00
CA VAL A 217 26.44 10.28 -16.13
C VAL A 217 27.45 10.78 -15.11
N ASN A 218 27.61 12.09 -14.99
CA ASN A 218 28.41 12.68 -13.91
C ASN A 218 27.53 12.96 -12.69
N ARG A 219 28.11 12.90 -11.48
CA ARG A 219 27.38 13.10 -10.21
C ARG A 219 26.12 12.22 -10.13
N ALA A 220 26.26 10.96 -10.57
CA ALA A 220 25.16 10.03 -10.69
C ALA A 220 24.53 9.63 -9.34
N GLN A 221 25.18 9.93 -8.22
CA GLN A 221 24.71 9.54 -6.89
C GLN A 221 24.73 10.73 -5.93
N LYS A 222 23.67 10.85 -5.12
CA LYS A 222 23.55 11.81 -4.02
C LYS A 222 22.92 11.13 -2.81
N SER A 223 23.41 11.46 -1.62
CA SER A 223 22.90 10.92 -0.36
C SER A 223 22.55 12.05 0.60
N GLU A 224 21.43 11.89 1.29
CA GLU A 224 20.90 12.85 2.24
C GLU A 224 20.46 12.12 3.52
N THR A 225 20.72 12.74 4.68
CA THR A 225 20.32 12.18 5.96
C THR A 225 19.02 12.81 6.43
N LEU A 226 17.97 12.01 6.52
CA LEU A 226 16.75 12.35 7.23
C LEU A 226 17.01 12.22 8.74
N SER A 227 16.99 13.35 9.44
CA SER A 227 17.17 13.42 10.89
C SER A 227 15.97 14.11 11.55
N GLY A 228 15.79 13.86 12.85
CA GLY A 228 14.74 14.51 13.63
C GLY A 228 13.34 14.13 13.19
N LEU A 229 13.09 12.83 12.94
CA LEU A 229 11.78 12.43 12.47
C LEU A 229 10.70 12.83 13.49
N PRO A 230 9.67 13.65 13.21
CA PRO A 230 8.86 14.20 14.27
C PRO A 230 8.00 13.07 14.84
N MET A 231 8.04 12.94 16.16
CA MET A 231 7.02 12.24 16.91
C MET A 231 5.75 13.10 16.84
N LEU A 232 5.02 13.01 15.73
CA LEU A 232 3.72 13.65 15.65
C LEU A 232 2.70 12.70 16.27
N GLU A 233 2.52 12.79 17.59
CA GLU A 233 1.26 12.39 18.21
C GLU A 233 0.14 13.01 17.36
N SER A 234 -0.57 12.17 16.63
CA SER A 234 -1.65 12.59 15.76
C SER A 234 -2.95 12.20 16.42
N ASP A 235 -3.66 13.19 16.94
CA ASP A 235 -5.03 13.08 17.47
C ASP A 235 -6.05 12.71 16.37
N LYS A 236 -5.61 12.58 15.12
CA LYS A 236 -6.44 12.24 13.97
C LYS A 236 -6.70 10.73 13.94
N TRP A 237 -7.98 10.37 13.92
CA TRP A 237 -8.49 8.99 13.82
C TRP A 237 -7.90 8.14 12.68
N GLN A 238 -7.30 8.77 11.66
CA GLN A 238 -6.68 8.10 10.50
C GLN A 238 -5.30 7.51 10.80
N TYR A 239 -4.67 7.86 11.92
CA TYR A 239 -3.32 7.40 12.32
C TYR A 239 -3.33 6.84 13.76
N PRO A 240 -3.96 5.67 13.99
CA PRO A 240 -4.20 5.12 15.34
C PRO A 240 -2.92 4.83 16.15
N ASN A 241 -1.77 4.67 15.49
CA ASN A 241 -0.46 4.49 16.14
C ASN A 241 0.32 5.81 16.32
N GLY A 242 -0.28 6.96 15.99
CA GLY A 242 0.36 8.27 16.13
C GLY A 242 1.60 8.45 15.24
N ILE A 243 1.74 7.70 14.14
CA ILE A 243 2.83 7.90 13.18
C ILE A 243 2.24 8.43 11.89
N VAL A 244 2.57 9.69 11.59
CA VAL A 244 2.12 10.35 10.36
C VAL A 244 3.09 9.99 9.23
N PRO A 245 2.60 9.64 8.02
CA PRO A 245 3.45 9.38 6.87
C PRO A 245 4.22 10.65 6.48
N TRP A 246 5.49 10.49 6.13
CA TRP A 246 6.39 11.58 5.81
C TRP A 246 6.48 11.82 4.31
N THR A 247 6.38 13.08 3.88
CA THR A 247 6.69 13.48 2.49
C THR A 247 8.12 13.98 2.40
N PHE A 248 8.97 13.31 1.61
CA PHE A 248 10.37 13.68 1.43
C PHE A 248 10.60 14.14 -0.01
N VAL A 249 11.61 14.99 -0.17
CA VAL A 249 12.17 15.39 -1.46
C VAL A 249 13.67 15.19 -1.38
N THR A 250 14.26 14.65 -2.43
CA THR A 250 15.71 14.55 -2.59
C THR A 250 16.11 14.99 -3.98
N ASP A 251 17.22 15.70 -4.07
CA ASP A 251 17.70 16.29 -5.31
C ASP A 251 18.36 15.24 -6.21
N ILE A 252 18.36 15.50 -7.52
CA ILE A 252 19.07 14.68 -8.52
C ILE A 252 20.09 15.56 -9.26
N ASP A 253 21.28 15.78 -8.69
CA ASP A 253 22.28 16.69 -9.30
C ASP A 253 23.05 16.09 -10.49
N ALA A 254 22.55 14.99 -11.05
CA ALA A 254 23.18 14.24 -12.12
C ALA A 254 23.34 15.10 -13.38
N VAL A 255 24.41 14.89 -14.14
CA VAL A 255 24.62 15.53 -15.43
C VAL A 255 24.62 14.46 -16.51
N PHE A 256 23.59 14.49 -17.34
CA PHE A 256 23.42 13.60 -18.48
C PHE A 256 24.34 14.06 -19.60
N LEU A 257 25.13 13.15 -20.17
CA LEU A 257 26.07 13.47 -21.25
C LEU A 257 25.56 13.06 -22.64
N GLU A 258 24.45 12.32 -22.70
CA GLU A 258 23.83 11.84 -23.93
C GLU A 258 22.37 11.46 -23.71
N ALA A 259 21.63 11.24 -24.80
CA ALA A 259 20.25 10.78 -24.76
C ALA A 259 20.20 9.27 -24.46
N GLY A 260 19.15 8.81 -23.80
CA GLY A 260 19.03 7.40 -23.44
C GLY A 260 17.97 7.09 -22.42
N GLU A 261 17.89 5.80 -22.08
CA GLU A 261 17.03 5.31 -21.00
C GLU A 261 17.87 5.14 -19.74
N TYR A 262 17.33 5.65 -18.64
CA TYR A 262 17.93 5.69 -17.33
C TYR A 262 16.93 5.19 -16.30
N VAL A 263 17.45 4.75 -15.16
CA VAL A 263 16.68 4.46 -13.96
C VAL A 263 17.19 5.37 -12.86
N ILE A 264 16.26 6.06 -12.20
CA ILE A 264 16.51 6.77 -10.95
C ILE A 264 16.15 5.81 -9.82
N ARG A 265 17.17 5.24 -9.19
CA ARG A 265 17.04 4.36 -8.03
C ARG A 265 17.05 5.17 -6.75
N LEU A 266 16.10 4.88 -5.86
CA LEU A 266 16.10 5.35 -4.48
C LEU A 266 16.52 4.19 -3.57
N ASP A 267 17.53 4.39 -2.76
CA ASP A 267 17.87 3.50 -1.65
C ASP A 267 17.52 4.16 -0.30
N ILE A 268 16.97 3.38 0.62
CA ILE A 268 16.73 3.78 2.01
C ILE A 268 17.60 2.91 2.90
N ASP A 269 18.52 3.53 3.64
CA ASP A 269 19.51 2.86 4.49
C ASP A 269 20.35 1.81 3.73
N GLY A 270 20.58 2.03 2.43
CA GLY A 270 21.36 1.15 1.55
C GLY A 270 20.55 0.04 0.87
N GLU A 271 19.26 -0.09 1.16
CA GLU A 271 18.37 -1.06 0.52
C GLU A 271 17.53 -0.40 -0.59
N CYS A 272 17.37 -1.10 -1.72
CA CYS A 272 16.61 -0.58 -2.86
C CYS A 272 15.14 -0.38 -2.48
N ALA A 273 14.69 0.87 -2.57
CA ALA A 273 13.36 1.27 -2.15
C ALA A 273 12.46 1.71 -3.31
N ALA A 274 13.00 2.23 -4.41
CA ALA A 274 12.22 2.50 -5.62
C ALA A 274 13.13 2.56 -6.86
N GLU A 275 12.58 2.28 -8.03
CA GLU A 275 13.26 2.42 -9.33
C GLU A 275 12.36 3.09 -10.36
N GLN A 276 12.62 4.35 -10.66
CA GLN A 276 11.83 5.16 -11.59
C GLN A 276 12.51 5.25 -12.95
N ALA A 277 11.82 4.78 -13.99
CA ALA A 277 12.29 4.92 -15.36
C ALA A 277 12.32 6.40 -15.79
N LEU A 278 13.34 6.77 -16.55
CA LEU A 278 13.52 8.09 -17.13
C LEU A 278 14.12 7.98 -18.54
N THR A 279 13.42 8.52 -19.52
CA THR A 279 13.92 8.65 -20.89
C THR A 279 14.43 10.07 -21.11
N VAL A 280 15.71 10.22 -21.42
CA VAL A 280 16.34 11.51 -21.72
C VAL A 280 16.46 11.63 -23.24
N VAL A 281 15.86 12.67 -23.81
CA VAL A 281 15.83 12.90 -25.26
C VAL A 281 16.39 14.28 -25.60
N GLN A 282 17.04 14.39 -26.75
CA GLN A 282 17.38 15.69 -27.31
C GLN A 282 16.12 16.35 -27.88
N PHE A 283 15.86 17.61 -27.55
CA PHE A 283 14.70 18.33 -28.06
C PHE A 283 14.68 18.34 -29.60
N GLY A 284 13.55 17.93 -30.19
CA GLY A 284 13.38 17.83 -31.64
C GLY A 284 13.76 16.48 -32.26
N ALA A 285 14.26 15.52 -31.48
CA ALA A 285 14.34 14.12 -31.91
C ALA A 285 12.96 13.47 -31.85
N ALA A 286 12.62 12.63 -32.83
CA ALA A 286 11.39 11.84 -32.76
C ALA A 286 11.42 10.97 -31.49
N PRO A 287 10.36 10.93 -30.67
CA PRO A 287 10.32 10.02 -29.54
C PRO A 287 10.45 8.57 -30.05
N PRO A 288 11.17 7.69 -29.34
CA PRO A 288 11.17 6.27 -29.69
C PRO A 288 9.72 5.75 -29.68
N ASP A 289 9.40 4.80 -30.57
CA ASP A 289 8.06 4.22 -30.70
C ASP A 289 7.57 3.66 -29.35
N ILE A 290 6.82 4.46 -28.59
CA ILE A 290 6.09 3.99 -27.43
C ILE A 290 4.87 3.25 -28.00
N GLN A 291 4.97 1.92 -28.13
CA GLN A 291 3.78 1.08 -28.22
C GLN A 291 3.00 1.26 -26.92
N LEU A 292 2.04 2.19 -26.92
CA LEU A 292 1.01 2.25 -25.91
C LEU A 292 0.30 0.88 -25.94
N LEU A 293 0.56 0.07 -24.92
CA LEU A 293 -0.26 -1.10 -24.61
C LEU A 293 -1.67 -0.59 -24.28
N HIS A 294 -2.48 -0.39 -25.30
CA HIS A 294 -3.92 -0.33 -25.14
C HIS A 294 -4.36 -1.70 -24.62
N PRO A 295 -5.07 -1.80 -23.49
CA PRO A 295 -5.71 -3.05 -23.11
C PRO A 295 -6.72 -3.38 -24.19
N SER A 296 -6.54 -4.53 -24.85
CA SER A 296 -7.50 -5.07 -25.79
C SER A 296 -8.88 -5.14 -25.13
N SER A 297 -9.84 -4.54 -25.81
CA SER A 297 -11.29 -4.57 -25.56
C SER A 297 -11.84 -5.95 -25.29
#